data_AF-A0AAE3YUL1-F1
#
_entry.id   AF-A0AAE3YUL1-F1
#
_cell.length_a   1.000
_cell.length_b   1.000
_cell.length_c   1.000
_cell.angle_alpha   90.00
_cell.angle_beta   90.00
_cell.angle_gamma   90.00
#
_symmetry.space_group_name_H-M   'P 1'
#
loop_
_entity.id
_entity.type
_entity.pdbx_description
1 polymer ?
#
loop_
_entity_poly.entity_id
_entity_poly.type
_entity_poly.pdbx_seq_one_letter_code
_entity_poly.pdbx_strand_id
1 'polypeptide(L)'
;MATLLGAAWVDLAPGADLDAVLDVLRADGPGVLYARVVPLDHDRRRLELTTGDVGPELARLIVTLLSTSEHAVRAFIAYDYGTDGAEQIVLDGRSGAARRVHNVRIQPSGLGVRFADPLVLLDVPAAVSPGRGWWRGRMLDGPESITALADLYGVPTADLKRARRRTRRPAALLDHPGGPFQPWLDALRIPWTAPHGDRPIKLRPGPIWRDAVVRYALPSLPGRWLVFDEELVAEPIGLIARAIVQGRAVLHPLYLPAGHPGWRVHDALDLRLPRTSLRTPASAEPAMHHLAEAIRSRALPHFAAYGTLAGYVDHCRAGASDPYRLHAQALTEILLERFDDALSSLDGLTAMVAPRLHEGTRPAGLGPARLTDLAAEADHWRRRLAEDPLGAQADLLANVPAQRRRLGLPQSFPHPISG
;
A
#
# COMPACT_ATOMS: atom_id res chain seq x y z
N MET A 1 3.31 3.61 -12.41
CA MET A 1 3.00 2.95 -11.13
C MET A 1 4.01 1.85 -10.96
N ALA A 2 4.74 1.80 -9.84
CA ALA A 2 5.21 0.51 -9.36
C ALA A 2 3.95 -0.14 -8.79
N THR A 3 3.35 -1.06 -9.52
CA THR A 3 2.23 -1.87 -9.03
C THR A 3 2.76 -2.66 -7.84
N LEU A 4 2.38 -2.25 -6.63
CA LEU A 4 2.49 -3.08 -5.45
C LEU A 4 1.72 -4.37 -5.77
N LEU A 5 2.44 -5.48 -5.91
CA LEU A 5 1.90 -6.72 -6.45
C LEU A 5 2.17 -7.87 -5.49
N GLY A 6 1.09 -8.50 -5.04
CA GLY A 6 1.13 -9.82 -4.45
C GLY A 6 0.89 -10.87 -5.54
N ALA A 7 1.81 -11.81 -5.71
CA ALA A 7 1.64 -12.94 -6.60
C ALA A 7 1.94 -14.26 -5.88
N ALA A 8 1.24 -15.33 -6.28
CA ALA A 8 1.54 -16.67 -5.81
C ALA A 8 1.42 -17.69 -6.94
N TRP A 9 2.29 -18.70 -6.91
CA TRP A 9 2.25 -19.85 -7.80
C TRP A 9 2.06 -21.10 -6.94
N VAL A 10 0.89 -21.71 -7.02
CA VAL A 10 0.50 -22.88 -6.23
C VAL A 10 0.49 -24.11 -7.12
N ASP A 11 1.35 -25.08 -6.84
CA ASP A 11 1.35 -26.34 -7.58
C ASP A 11 0.33 -27.30 -6.99
N LEU A 12 -0.51 -27.85 -7.86
CA LEU A 12 -1.51 -28.84 -7.51
C LEU A 12 -0.96 -30.26 -7.71
N ALA A 13 -1.54 -31.19 -6.96
CA ALA A 13 -1.32 -32.63 -7.11
C ALA A 13 -1.91 -33.14 -8.44
N PRO A 14 -1.37 -34.20 -9.04
CA PRO A 14 -2.01 -34.87 -10.17
C PRO A 14 -3.45 -35.27 -9.81
N GLY A 15 -4.39 -35.01 -10.72
CA GLY A 15 -5.82 -35.33 -10.51
C GLY A 15 -6.54 -34.43 -9.48
N ALA A 16 -5.92 -33.32 -9.06
CA ALA A 16 -6.55 -32.35 -8.17
C ALA A 16 -7.94 -31.89 -8.64
N ASP A 17 -8.90 -31.86 -7.72
CA ASP A 17 -10.20 -31.24 -7.94
C ASP A 17 -10.00 -29.72 -7.98
N LEU A 18 -10.01 -29.18 -9.19
CA LEU A 18 -9.82 -27.76 -9.42
C LEU A 18 -10.94 -26.94 -8.79
N ASP A 19 -12.20 -27.39 -8.87
CA ASP A 19 -13.32 -26.62 -8.37
C ASP A 19 -13.27 -26.52 -6.84
N ALA A 20 -12.93 -27.63 -6.15
CA ALA A 20 -12.71 -27.61 -4.71
C ALA A 20 -11.58 -26.66 -4.29
N VAL A 21 -10.47 -26.61 -5.04
CA VAL A 21 -9.38 -25.67 -4.78
C VAL A 21 -9.82 -24.22 -5.01
N LEU A 22 -10.51 -23.95 -6.12
CA LEU A 22 -11.02 -22.61 -6.43
C LEU A 22 -12.07 -22.16 -5.40
N ASP A 23 -12.87 -23.07 -4.84
CA ASP A 23 -13.85 -22.76 -3.80
C ASP A 23 -13.20 -22.33 -2.48
N VAL A 24 -12.09 -22.98 -2.08
CA VAL A 24 -11.29 -22.52 -0.93
C VAL A 24 -10.73 -21.11 -1.19
N LEU A 25 -10.29 -20.83 -2.42
CA LEU A 25 -9.80 -19.52 -2.81
C LEU A 25 -10.92 -18.47 -2.96
N ARG A 26 -12.16 -18.90 -3.23
CA ARG A 26 -13.35 -18.03 -3.28
C ARG A 26 -13.91 -17.70 -1.90
N ALA A 27 -13.69 -18.57 -0.90
CA ALA A 27 -14.13 -18.35 0.48
C ALA A 27 -13.59 -17.02 1.04
N ASP A 28 -14.19 -16.50 2.12
CA ASP A 28 -13.89 -15.17 2.68
C ASP A 28 -12.38 -14.86 2.80
N GLY A 29 -12.00 -13.66 2.35
CA GLY A 29 -10.67 -13.06 2.53
C GLY A 29 -10.58 -11.75 1.74
N PRO A 30 -9.63 -10.87 2.06
CA PRO A 30 -9.65 -9.51 1.53
C PRO A 30 -9.14 -9.42 0.09
N GLY A 31 -9.60 -8.37 -0.60
CA GLY A 31 -9.07 -7.91 -1.87
C GLY A 31 -9.57 -8.64 -3.12
N VAL A 32 -9.19 -8.10 -4.27
CA VAL A 32 -9.43 -8.72 -5.59
C VAL A 32 -8.43 -9.86 -5.78
N LEU A 33 -8.93 -11.07 -6.04
CA LEU A 33 -8.09 -12.23 -6.36
C LEU A 33 -8.37 -12.72 -7.77
N TYR A 34 -7.33 -12.69 -8.60
CA TYR A 34 -7.34 -13.30 -9.92
C TYR A 34 -6.55 -14.60 -9.90
N ALA A 35 -7.04 -15.61 -10.60
CA ALA A 35 -6.35 -16.87 -10.80
C ALA A 35 -6.23 -17.21 -12.28
N ARG A 36 -5.12 -17.82 -12.64
CA ARG A 36 -4.95 -18.53 -13.92
C ARG A 36 -4.57 -19.97 -13.62
N VAL A 37 -5.15 -20.90 -14.38
CA VAL A 37 -4.82 -22.32 -14.29
C VAL A 37 -3.84 -22.63 -15.42
N VAL A 38 -2.62 -23.02 -15.08
CA VAL A 38 -1.56 -23.35 -16.03
C VAL A 38 -1.30 -24.85 -15.99
N PRO A 39 -1.42 -25.56 -17.12
CA PRO A 39 -1.03 -26.96 -17.19
C PRO A 39 0.49 -27.10 -17.00
N LEU A 40 0.90 -28.12 -16.27
CA LEU A 40 2.28 -28.55 -16.10
C LEU A 40 2.43 -29.99 -16.63
N ASP A 41 3.65 -30.52 -16.61
CA ASP A 41 3.91 -31.91 -16.98
C ASP A 41 3.19 -32.90 -16.05
N HIS A 42 2.92 -34.11 -16.55
CA HIS A 42 2.36 -35.24 -15.80
C HIS A 42 1.01 -34.95 -15.12
N ASP A 43 0.06 -34.37 -15.86
CA ASP A 43 -1.29 -34.00 -15.38
C ASP A 43 -1.31 -33.05 -14.18
N ARG A 44 -0.19 -32.41 -13.87
CA ARG A 44 -0.10 -31.41 -12.83
C ARG A 44 -0.63 -30.08 -13.37
N ARG A 45 -1.14 -29.27 -12.46
CA ARG A 45 -1.61 -27.92 -12.74
C ARG A 45 -1.00 -26.96 -11.74
N ARG A 46 -0.87 -25.71 -12.16
CA ARG A 46 -0.46 -24.60 -11.31
C ARG A 46 -1.56 -23.56 -11.30
N LEU A 47 -1.86 -23.04 -10.12
CA LEU A 47 -2.63 -21.81 -9.98
C LEU A 47 -1.67 -20.64 -9.85
N GLU A 48 -1.79 -19.69 -10.76
CA GLU A 48 -1.10 -18.41 -10.71
C GLU A 48 -2.07 -17.38 -10.19
N LEU A 49 -1.84 -16.90 -8.98
CA LEU A 49 -2.67 -15.95 -8.28
C LEU A 49 -2.04 -14.56 -8.34
N THR A 50 -2.86 -13.55 -8.59
CA THR A 50 -2.45 -12.15 -8.51
C THR A 50 -3.50 -11.33 -7.76
N THR A 51 -3.02 -10.40 -6.95
CA THR A 51 -3.83 -9.41 -6.23
C THR A 51 -3.25 -8.02 -6.44
N GLY A 52 -4.14 -7.02 -6.53
CA GLY A 52 -3.77 -5.61 -6.54
C GLY A 52 -3.39 -5.06 -5.17
N ASP A 53 -3.75 -5.77 -4.10
CA ASP A 53 -3.46 -5.41 -2.71
C ASP A 53 -2.20 -6.15 -2.23
N VAL A 54 -1.23 -5.41 -1.68
CA VAL A 54 -0.07 -6.00 -1.00
C VAL A 54 -0.36 -6.11 0.48
N GLY A 55 -0.40 -7.35 0.98
CA GLY A 55 -0.58 -7.63 2.39
C GLY A 55 -0.47 -9.12 2.71
N PRO A 56 -0.33 -9.48 4.01
CA PRO A 56 -0.13 -10.86 4.47
C PRO A 56 -1.28 -11.82 4.12
N GLU A 57 -2.40 -11.30 3.63
CA GLU A 57 -3.64 -12.03 3.46
C GLU A 57 -3.62 -12.99 2.28
N LEU A 58 -2.90 -12.66 1.19
CA LEU A 58 -2.62 -13.64 0.14
C LEU A 58 -1.86 -14.84 0.73
N ALA A 59 -0.79 -14.59 1.48
CA ALA A 59 0.00 -15.65 2.09
C ALA A 59 -0.80 -16.46 3.11
N ARG A 60 -1.66 -15.82 3.92
CA ARG A 60 -2.58 -16.52 4.84
C ARG A 60 -3.59 -17.39 4.09
N LEU A 61 -4.15 -16.89 2.99
CA LEU A 61 -5.03 -17.67 2.13
C LEU A 61 -4.34 -18.90 1.57
N ILE A 62 -3.10 -18.76 1.09
CA ILE A 62 -2.31 -19.89 0.61
C ILE A 62 -2.01 -20.89 1.73
N VAL A 63 -1.71 -20.42 2.94
CA VAL A 63 -1.53 -21.29 4.11
C VAL A 63 -2.79 -22.07 4.41
N THR A 64 -3.97 -21.43 4.39
CA THR A 64 -5.25 -22.11 4.54
C THR A 64 -5.41 -23.17 3.46
N LEU A 65 -5.22 -22.81 2.18
CA LEU A 65 -5.34 -23.76 1.07
C LEU A 65 -4.42 -24.99 1.25
N LEU A 66 -3.14 -24.78 1.58
CA LEU A 66 -2.17 -25.85 1.81
C LEU A 66 -2.46 -26.69 3.08
N SER A 67 -3.26 -26.17 4.01
CA SER A 67 -3.59 -26.87 5.26
C SER A 67 -4.97 -27.55 5.22
N THR A 68 -5.85 -27.14 4.31
CA THR A 68 -7.23 -27.66 4.24
C THR A 68 -7.52 -28.42 2.96
N SER A 69 -6.67 -28.31 1.94
CA SER A 69 -6.84 -29.02 0.67
C SER A 69 -5.70 -30.01 0.45
N GLU A 70 -6.04 -31.27 0.24
CA GLU A 70 -5.09 -32.30 -0.20
C GLU A 70 -4.56 -32.07 -1.63
N HIS A 71 -5.21 -31.18 -2.38
CA HIS A 71 -4.89 -30.91 -3.77
C HIS A 71 -3.72 -29.94 -3.95
N ALA A 72 -3.39 -29.12 -2.95
CA ALA A 72 -2.31 -28.13 -3.03
C ALA A 72 -1.02 -28.68 -2.40
N VAL A 73 0.06 -28.71 -3.19
CA VAL A 73 1.32 -29.39 -2.80
C VAL A 73 2.32 -28.41 -2.21
N ARG A 74 2.51 -27.27 -2.88
CA ARG A 74 3.51 -26.26 -2.52
C ARG A 74 3.13 -24.92 -3.14
N ALA A 75 3.67 -23.84 -2.59
CA ALA A 75 3.47 -22.51 -3.14
C ALA A 75 4.75 -21.67 -3.10
N PHE A 76 4.95 -20.85 -4.13
CA PHE A 76 5.87 -19.71 -4.12
C PHE A 76 5.03 -18.43 -4.03
N ILE A 77 5.37 -17.52 -3.12
CA ILE A 77 4.68 -16.25 -2.91
C ILE A 77 5.69 -15.12 -3.06
N ALA A 78 5.31 -14.08 -3.80
CA ALA A 78 6.09 -12.87 -4.02
C ALA A 78 5.28 -11.64 -3.61
N TYR A 79 5.91 -10.75 -2.85
CA TYR A 79 5.42 -9.43 -2.52
C TYR A 79 6.39 -8.37 -3.00
N ASP A 80 5.97 -7.57 -3.98
CA ASP A 80 6.71 -6.41 -4.45
C ASP A 80 6.27 -5.17 -3.66
N TYR A 81 7.14 -4.67 -2.78
CA TYR A 81 6.92 -3.43 -2.03
C TYR A 81 7.46 -2.20 -2.78
N GLY A 82 7.81 -2.35 -4.08
CA GLY A 82 8.39 -1.30 -4.90
C GLY A 82 9.74 -0.83 -4.36
N THR A 83 9.87 0.47 -4.14
CA THR A 83 11.11 1.08 -3.64
C THR A 83 11.47 0.64 -2.23
N ASP A 84 10.54 0.06 -1.47
CA ASP A 84 10.77 -0.39 -0.09
C ASP A 84 11.30 -1.83 -0.01
N GLY A 85 11.43 -2.51 -1.15
CA GLY A 85 12.02 -3.84 -1.30
C GLY A 85 11.01 -4.88 -1.77
N ALA A 86 11.33 -6.15 -1.52
CA ALA A 86 10.52 -7.29 -1.94
C ALA A 86 10.62 -8.43 -0.92
N GLU A 87 9.61 -9.29 -0.84
CA GLU A 87 9.61 -10.48 0.02
C GLU A 87 9.16 -11.71 -0.73
N GLN A 88 9.89 -12.81 -0.53
CA GLN A 88 9.65 -14.09 -1.18
C GLN A 88 9.49 -15.19 -0.14
N ILE A 89 8.46 -16.01 -0.30
CA ILE A 89 8.11 -17.07 0.65
C ILE A 89 7.83 -18.34 -0.13
N VAL A 90 8.36 -19.48 0.33
CA VAL A 90 8.01 -20.80 -0.19
C VAL A 90 7.42 -21.65 0.91
N LEU A 91 6.27 -22.23 0.63
CA LEU A 91 5.51 -23.09 1.52
C LEU A 91 5.45 -24.52 0.98
N ASP A 92 5.62 -25.50 1.86
CA ASP A 92 5.38 -26.93 1.61
C ASP A 92 4.08 -27.35 2.30
N GLY A 93 3.16 -27.94 1.55
CA GLY A 93 1.87 -28.46 2.03
C GLY A 93 1.78 -29.99 2.02
N ARG A 94 2.81 -30.71 1.55
CA ARG A 94 2.75 -32.19 1.37
C ARG A 94 2.43 -32.98 2.63
N SER A 95 2.64 -32.38 3.81
CA SER A 95 2.35 -33.02 5.10
C SER A 95 0.92 -32.79 5.63
N GLY A 96 0.05 -32.13 4.85
CA GLY A 96 -1.28 -31.70 5.30
C GLY A 96 -1.26 -30.50 6.25
N ALA A 97 -0.08 -29.93 6.50
CA ALA A 97 0.11 -28.68 7.23
C ALA A 97 1.13 -27.81 6.48
N ALA A 98 0.82 -26.52 6.32
CA ALA A 98 1.72 -25.59 5.67
C ALA A 98 2.99 -25.34 6.52
N ARG A 99 4.17 -25.49 5.91
CA ARG A 99 5.46 -25.17 6.52
C ARG A 99 6.28 -24.24 5.63
N ARG A 100 6.97 -23.26 6.22
CA ARG A 100 7.89 -22.39 5.50
C ARG A 100 9.19 -23.12 5.20
N VAL A 101 9.54 -23.25 3.93
CA VAL A 101 10.82 -23.82 3.46
C VAL A 101 11.82 -22.71 3.13
N HIS A 102 11.32 -21.58 2.64
CA HIS A 102 12.10 -20.41 2.28
C HIS A 102 11.32 -19.14 2.67
N ASN A 103 11.99 -18.13 3.20
CA ASN A 103 11.40 -16.83 3.51
C ASN A 103 12.53 -15.80 3.57
N VAL A 104 12.57 -14.91 2.59
CA VAL A 104 13.62 -13.91 2.42
C VAL A 104 13.00 -12.58 2.06
N ARG A 105 13.51 -11.51 2.67
CA ARG A 105 13.20 -10.14 2.29
C ARG A 105 14.42 -9.49 1.63
N ILE A 106 14.21 -8.98 0.43
CA ILE A 106 15.18 -8.32 -0.44
C ILE A 106 15.06 -6.82 -0.20
N GLN A 107 16.15 -6.18 0.20
CA GLN A 107 16.19 -4.76 0.60
C GLN A 107 16.86 -3.88 -0.45
N PRO A 108 16.42 -2.64 -0.69
CA PRO A 108 17.04 -1.73 -1.67
C PRO A 108 18.55 -1.52 -1.47
N SER A 109 18.97 -1.34 -0.22
CA SER A 109 20.37 -1.13 0.18
C SER A 109 21.14 -2.42 0.51
N GLY A 110 20.57 -3.60 0.23
CA GLY A 110 21.09 -4.89 0.68
C GLY A 110 20.71 -5.25 2.11
N LEU A 111 20.99 -6.49 2.55
CA LEU A 111 20.58 -7.08 3.83
C LEU A 111 21.18 -6.33 5.04
N GLY A 112 20.47 -5.38 5.66
CA GLY A 112 21.01 -4.61 6.80
C GLY A 112 20.12 -3.56 7.48
N VAL A 113 19.04 -3.07 6.86
CA VAL A 113 18.24 -1.96 7.43
C VAL A 113 17.07 -2.50 8.26
N ARG A 114 16.75 -1.86 9.39
CA ARG A 114 15.58 -2.21 10.23
C ARG A 114 14.28 -1.81 9.53
N PHE A 115 13.39 -2.76 9.29
CA PHE A 115 12.02 -2.48 8.89
C PHE A 115 11.19 -1.98 10.07
N ALA A 116 10.21 -1.12 9.79
CA ALA A 116 9.11 -0.84 10.71
C ALA A 116 8.13 -2.03 10.78
N ASP A 117 7.94 -2.75 9.66
CA ASP A 117 6.98 -3.85 9.55
C ASP A 117 7.64 -5.24 9.65
N PRO A 118 6.98 -6.20 10.34
CA PRO A 118 7.49 -7.57 10.45
C PRO A 118 7.40 -8.34 9.12
N LEU A 119 8.23 -9.38 8.98
CA LEU A 119 8.06 -10.38 7.92
C LEU A 119 6.67 -11.03 8.00
N VAL A 120 6.16 -11.42 6.84
CA VAL A 120 4.88 -12.09 6.70
C VAL A 120 5.02 -13.58 7.06
N LEU A 121 3.97 -14.16 7.65
CA LEU A 121 3.87 -15.58 8.04
C LEU A 121 4.91 -16.07 9.08
N LEU A 122 5.38 -15.22 9.99
CA LEU A 122 6.26 -15.68 11.08
C LEU A 122 5.59 -16.70 12.03
N ASP A 123 4.26 -16.70 12.10
CA ASP A 123 3.41 -17.66 12.79
C ASP A 123 3.38 -19.05 12.14
N VAL A 124 3.76 -19.16 10.87
CA VAL A 124 3.83 -20.45 10.17
C VAL A 124 5.14 -21.18 10.53
N PRO A 125 5.09 -22.46 10.94
CA PRO A 125 6.28 -23.21 11.32
C PRO A 125 7.32 -23.30 10.19
N ALA A 126 8.60 -23.19 10.55
CA ALA A 126 9.69 -23.43 9.61
C ALA A 126 9.92 -24.95 9.42
N ALA A 127 10.09 -25.39 8.18
CA ALA A 127 10.44 -26.76 7.84
C ALA A 127 11.92 -27.08 8.11
N VAL A 128 12.75 -26.05 8.19
CA VAL A 128 14.19 -26.13 8.43
C VAL A 128 14.63 -25.14 9.50
N SER A 129 15.79 -25.40 10.09
CA SER A 129 16.40 -24.46 11.02
C SER A 129 16.63 -23.09 10.35
N PRO A 130 16.32 -21.99 11.04
CA PRO A 130 16.61 -20.64 10.56
C PRO A 130 18.11 -20.44 10.31
N GLY A 131 18.46 -19.58 9.35
CA GLY A 131 19.87 -19.26 9.09
C GLY A 131 20.57 -18.65 10.30
N ARG A 132 21.89 -18.89 10.44
CA ARG A 132 22.74 -18.24 11.47
C ARG A 132 22.94 -16.76 11.09
N GLY A 133 22.02 -15.90 11.53
CA GLY A 133 22.09 -14.45 11.35
C GLY A 133 21.50 -13.69 12.53
N TRP A 134 21.70 -12.37 12.54
CA TRP A 134 21.18 -11.44 13.57
C TRP A 134 19.65 -11.47 13.73
N TRP A 135 18.93 -12.02 12.75
CA TRP A 135 17.49 -12.24 12.75
C TRP A 135 17.11 -13.70 13.07
N ARG A 136 17.65 -14.26 14.15
CA ARG A 136 17.38 -15.65 14.60
C ARG A 136 15.88 -15.97 14.51
N GLY A 137 15.51 -17.01 13.75
CA GLY A 137 14.12 -17.47 13.62
C GLY A 137 13.31 -16.91 12.45
N ARG A 138 13.72 -15.77 11.88
CA ARG A 138 12.83 -14.96 11.04
C ARG A 138 13.03 -15.19 9.53
N MET A 139 14.29 -15.27 9.09
CA MET A 139 14.63 -15.58 7.69
C MET A 139 15.03 -17.04 7.50
N LEU A 140 14.54 -17.65 6.42
CA LEU A 140 14.92 -18.98 5.95
C LEU A 140 15.67 -18.83 4.63
N ASP A 141 16.96 -18.55 4.70
CA ASP A 141 17.82 -18.27 3.55
C ASP A 141 19.14 -19.08 3.58
N GLY A 142 19.30 -19.94 4.59
CA GLY A 142 20.49 -20.74 4.84
C GLY A 142 20.68 -21.92 3.87
N PRO A 143 21.84 -22.60 3.93
CA PRO A 143 22.10 -23.80 3.13
C PRO A 143 20.99 -24.87 3.25
N GLU A 144 20.45 -25.05 4.45
CA GLU A 144 19.37 -26.00 4.74
C GLU A 144 18.08 -25.63 4.00
N SER A 145 17.74 -24.33 3.96
CA SER A 145 16.61 -23.82 3.19
C SER A 145 16.82 -24.03 1.69
N ILE A 146 18.04 -23.82 1.18
CA ILE A 146 18.36 -24.06 -0.24
C ILE A 146 18.23 -25.54 -0.60
N THR A 147 18.73 -26.44 0.25
CA THR A 147 18.58 -27.89 0.03
C THR A 147 17.11 -28.30 0.08
N ALA A 148 16.37 -27.90 1.10
CA ALA A 148 14.95 -28.22 1.22
C ALA A 148 14.12 -27.64 0.07
N LEU A 149 14.46 -26.44 -0.42
CA LEU A 149 13.82 -25.84 -1.59
C LEU A 149 14.15 -26.62 -2.88
N ALA A 150 15.40 -27.04 -3.06
CA ALA A 150 15.82 -27.87 -4.19
C ALA A 150 15.07 -29.21 -4.21
N ASP A 151 14.99 -29.88 -3.06
CA ASP A 151 14.28 -31.15 -2.90
C ASP A 151 12.77 -30.96 -3.14
N LEU A 152 12.20 -29.86 -2.63
CA LEU A 152 10.79 -29.54 -2.82
C LEU A 152 10.46 -29.35 -4.29
N TYR A 153 11.31 -28.67 -5.07
CA TYR A 153 11.08 -28.36 -6.48
C TYR A 153 11.66 -29.37 -7.49
N GLY A 154 12.51 -30.28 -7.04
CA GLY A 154 13.24 -31.21 -7.92
C GLY A 154 14.27 -30.50 -8.80
N VAL A 155 14.92 -29.45 -8.28
CA VAL A 155 15.89 -28.63 -9.03
C VAL A 155 17.29 -28.69 -8.42
N PRO A 156 18.37 -28.49 -9.21
CA PRO A 156 19.72 -28.50 -8.66
C PRO A 156 19.98 -27.36 -7.66
N THR A 157 20.59 -27.67 -6.51
CA THR A 157 20.97 -26.65 -5.51
C THR A 157 21.91 -25.57 -6.07
N ALA A 158 22.69 -25.91 -7.11
CA ALA A 158 23.59 -24.98 -7.79
C ALA A 158 22.83 -23.80 -8.46
N ASP A 159 21.62 -24.06 -8.96
CA ASP A 159 20.79 -23.05 -9.62
C ASP A 159 20.21 -22.09 -8.60
N LEU A 160 19.72 -22.61 -7.46
CA LEU A 160 19.26 -21.80 -6.33
C LEU A 160 20.39 -20.95 -5.72
N LYS A 161 21.61 -21.50 -5.63
CA LYS A 161 22.80 -20.74 -5.19
C LYS A 161 23.13 -19.61 -6.17
N ARG A 162 22.95 -19.80 -7.49
CA ARG A 162 23.08 -18.75 -8.50
C ARG A 162 22.01 -17.67 -8.33
N ALA A 163 20.75 -18.06 -8.16
CA ALA A 163 19.63 -17.15 -7.91
C ALA A 163 19.90 -16.26 -6.69
N ARG A 164 20.31 -16.87 -5.57
CA ARG A 164 20.68 -16.15 -4.33
C ARG A 164 21.82 -15.15 -4.55
N ARG A 165 22.84 -15.49 -5.34
CA ARG A 165 23.94 -14.56 -5.64
C ARG A 165 23.47 -13.36 -6.47
N ARG A 166 22.59 -13.58 -7.45
CA ARG A 166 22.05 -12.52 -8.30
C ARG A 166 21.17 -11.54 -7.52
N THR A 167 20.44 -12.01 -6.51
CA THR A 167 19.57 -11.18 -5.66
C THR A 167 20.30 -10.41 -4.55
N ARG A 168 21.62 -10.59 -4.39
CA ARG A 168 22.45 -9.81 -3.41
C ARG A 168 22.72 -8.36 -3.82
N ARG A 169 22.44 -7.97 -5.08
CA ARG A 169 22.59 -6.59 -5.59
C ARG A 169 21.24 -6.07 -6.11
N PRO A 170 20.27 -5.84 -5.23
CA PRO A 170 18.87 -5.65 -5.60
C PRO A 170 18.54 -4.29 -6.19
N ALA A 171 19.40 -3.27 -6.05
CA ALA A 171 19.14 -1.93 -6.57
C ALA A 171 18.80 -1.91 -8.07
N ALA A 172 19.51 -2.69 -8.89
CA ALA A 172 19.22 -2.80 -10.33
C ALA A 172 18.00 -3.66 -10.68
N LEU A 173 17.47 -4.41 -9.70
CA LEU A 173 16.34 -5.33 -9.90
C LEU A 173 15.01 -4.71 -9.43
N LEU A 174 15.04 -3.78 -8.47
CA LEU A 174 13.84 -3.17 -7.88
C LEU A 174 13.17 -2.11 -8.78
N ASP A 175 13.89 -1.61 -9.79
CA ASP A 175 13.32 -0.69 -10.79
C ASP A 175 12.45 -1.40 -11.86
N HIS A 176 12.42 -2.74 -11.84
CA HIS A 176 11.67 -3.56 -12.77
C HIS A 176 10.63 -4.41 -12.04
N PRO A 177 9.33 -4.32 -12.39
CA PRO A 177 8.30 -5.20 -11.82
C PRO A 177 8.70 -6.67 -11.96
N GLY A 178 8.72 -7.40 -10.85
CA GLY A 178 9.11 -8.80 -10.84
C GLY A 178 10.63 -9.09 -10.85
N GLY A 179 11.46 -8.07 -11.07
CA GLY A 179 12.91 -8.18 -11.19
C GLY A 179 13.59 -8.90 -10.00
N PRO A 180 13.24 -8.62 -8.73
CA PRO A 180 13.84 -9.29 -7.59
C PRO A 180 13.53 -10.80 -7.53
N PHE A 181 12.42 -11.24 -8.12
CA PHE A 181 11.96 -12.64 -8.07
C PHE A 181 12.42 -13.45 -9.28
N GLN A 182 12.67 -12.80 -10.42
CA GLN A 182 13.02 -13.48 -11.68
C GLN A 182 14.15 -14.52 -11.51
N PRO A 183 15.29 -14.24 -10.84
CA PRO A 183 16.35 -15.24 -10.71
C PRO A 183 15.92 -16.50 -9.96
N TRP A 184 14.99 -16.38 -9.02
CA TRP A 184 14.46 -17.49 -8.24
C TRP A 184 13.43 -18.28 -9.04
N LEU A 185 12.53 -17.58 -9.72
CA LEU A 185 11.53 -18.21 -10.58
C LEU A 185 12.20 -18.99 -11.72
N ASP A 186 13.23 -18.43 -12.36
CA ASP A 186 14.06 -19.14 -13.34
C ASP A 186 14.67 -20.42 -12.75
N ALA A 187 15.28 -20.33 -11.57
CA ALA A 187 15.92 -21.46 -10.91
C ALA A 187 14.92 -22.55 -10.47
N LEU A 188 13.69 -22.15 -10.13
CA LEU A 188 12.59 -23.04 -9.78
C LEU A 188 11.80 -23.52 -11.00
N ARG A 189 12.16 -23.05 -12.21
CA ARG A 189 11.45 -23.31 -13.47
C ARG A 189 9.98 -22.90 -13.40
N ILE A 190 9.72 -21.77 -12.76
CA ILE A 190 8.41 -21.13 -12.71
C ILE A 190 8.41 -20.02 -13.76
N PRO A 191 7.64 -20.14 -14.85
CA PRO A 191 7.59 -19.09 -15.85
C PRO A 191 7.01 -17.82 -15.24
N TRP A 192 7.67 -16.68 -15.50
CA TRP A 192 7.06 -15.37 -15.24
C TRP A 192 6.04 -15.10 -16.34
N THR A 193 4.79 -15.48 -16.09
CA THR A 193 3.67 -15.16 -16.98
C THR A 193 3.25 -13.71 -16.74
N ALA A 194 3.81 -12.81 -17.55
CA ALA A 194 3.19 -11.50 -17.74
C ALA A 194 1.70 -11.68 -18.15
N PRO A 195 0.81 -10.71 -17.85
CA PRO A 195 -0.62 -10.84 -18.09
C PRO A 195 -0.96 -10.68 -19.58
N HIS A 196 -0.51 -11.60 -20.44
CA HIS A 196 -0.88 -11.62 -21.86
C HIS A 196 -1.25 -13.05 -22.29
N GLY A 197 -2.41 -13.18 -22.93
CA GLY A 197 -2.93 -14.44 -23.49
C GLY A 197 -4.34 -14.75 -23.01
N ASP A 198 -4.46 -15.37 -21.84
CA ASP A 198 -5.74 -15.83 -21.32
C ASP A 198 -6.35 -14.89 -20.27
N ARG A 199 -7.67 -14.66 -20.39
CA ARG A 199 -8.44 -13.91 -19.39
C ARG A 199 -8.35 -14.62 -18.04
N PRO A 200 -7.80 -13.98 -16.99
CA PRO A 200 -7.76 -14.58 -15.67
C PRO A 200 -9.16 -14.82 -15.12
N ILE A 201 -9.33 -15.89 -14.36
CA ILE A 201 -10.53 -16.19 -13.58
C ILE A 201 -10.56 -15.22 -12.40
N LYS A 202 -11.58 -14.37 -12.33
CA LYS A 202 -11.81 -13.54 -11.14
C LYS A 202 -12.42 -14.42 -10.05
N LEU A 203 -11.63 -14.78 -9.03
CA LEU A 203 -12.09 -15.65 -7.94
C LEU A 203 -12.81 -14.88 -6.86
N ARG A 204 -12.36 -13.66 -6.56
CA ARG A 204 -13.05 -12.79 -5.62
C ARG A 204 -13.48 -11.52 -6.34
N PRO A 205 -14.75 -11.09 -6.19
CA PRO A 205 -15.11 -9.74 -6.59
C PRO A 205 -14.20 -8.76 -5.84
N GLY A 206 -14.03 -7.56 -6.38
CA GLY A 206 -13.35 -6.52 -5.59
C GLY A 206 -14.14 -6.23 -4.32
N PRO A 207 -13.64 -5.35 -3.45
CA PRO A 207 -14.41 -4.93 -2.29
C PRO A 207 -15.82 -4.56 -2.75
N ILE A 208 -16.85 -5.21 -2.20
CA ILE A 208 -18.27 -5.03 -2.56
C ILE A 208 -18.64 -3.54 -2.59
N TRP A 209 -17.95 -2.77 -1.74
CA TRP A 209 -17.89 -1.33 -1.76
C TRP A 209 -17.76 -0.73 -3.16
N ARG A 210 -16.73 -1.07 -3.93
CA ARG A 210 -16.45 -0.48 -5.24
C ARG A 210 -17.61 -0.70 -6.21
N ASP A 211 -18.07 -1.93 -6.32
CA ASP A 211 -19.19 -2.28 -7.21
C ASP A 211 -20.50 -1.61 -6.75
N ALA A 212 -20.76 -1.56 -5.44
CA ALA A 212 -21.93 -0.91 -4.87
C ALA A 212 -21.89 0.62 -5.05
N VAL A 213 -20.73 1.24 -4.83
CA VAL A 213 -20.51 2.67 -5.03
C VAL A 213 -20.79 3.05 -6.48
N VAL A 214 -20.18 2.32 -7.43
CA VAL A 214 -20.36 2.58 -8.86
C VAL A 214 -21.82 2.43 -9.27
N ARG A 215 -22.51 1.43 -8.72
CA ARG A 215 -23.90 1.12 -9.08
C ARG A 215 -24.94 2.03 -8.42
N TYR A 216 -24.77 2.40 -7.16
CA TYR A 216 -25.83 3.01 -6.35
C TYR A 216 -25.48 4.41 -5.82
N ALA A 217 -24.20 4.72 -5.57
CA ALA A 217 -23.80 6.03 -5.06
C ALA A 217 -23.47 7.01 -6.19
N LEU A 218 -22.52 6.65 -7.07
CA LEU A 218 -22.02 7.52 -8.14
C LEU A 218 -23.10 8.11 -9.04
N PRO A 219 -24.14 7.37 -9.48
CA PRO A 219 -25.15 7.92 -10.37
C PRO A 219 -25.90 9.13 -9.78
N SER A 220 -25.87 9.27 -8.45
CA SER A 220 -26.53 10.35 -7.72
C SER A 220 -25.57 11.46 -7.28
N LEU A 221 -24.28 11.37 -7.62
CA LEU A 221 -23.28 12.37 -7.25
C LEU A 221 -22.99 13.31 -8.43
N PRO A 222 -22.89 14.63 -8.21
CA PRO A 222 -22.45 15.55 -9.24
C PRO A 222 -20.94 15.42 -9.49
N GLY A 223 -20.52 15.80 -10.69
CA GLY A 223 -19.12 15.80 -11.10
C GLY A 223 -18.58 14.41 -11.44
N ARG A 224 -17.26 14.34 -11.65
CA ARG A 224 -16.56 13.09 -11.92
C ARG A 224 -15.86 12.59 -10.67
N TRP A 225 -15.93 11.28 -10.45
CA TRP A 225 -15.34 10.61 -9.30
C TRP A 225 -14.52 9.43 -9.76
N LEU A 226 -13.31 9.33 -9.24
CA LEU A 226 -12.45 8.16 -9.36
C LEU A 226 -12.74 7.23 -8.19
N VAL A 227 -12.93 5.95 -8.48
CA VAL A 227 -13.20 4.92 -7.47
C VAL A 227 -12.00 4.00 -7.38
N PHE A 228 -11.40 4.01 -6.20
CA PHE A 228 -10.37 3.09 -5.76
C PHE A 228 -11.01 2.03 -4.83
N ASP A 229 -10.22 1.13 -4.29
CA ASP A 229 -10.75 -0.03 -3.59
C ASP A 229 -11.43 0.34 -2.26
N GLU A 230 -10.98 1.40 -1.57
CA GLU A 230 -11.68 1.95 -0.38
C GLU A 230 -11.97 3.46 -0.46
N GLU A 231 -11.61 4.11 -1.56
CA GLU A 231 -11.63 5.56 -1.69
C GLU A 231 -12.46 6.06 -2.88
N LEU A 232 -13.12 7.20 -2.67
CA LEU A 232 -13.72 7.99 -3.73
C LEU A 232 -13.00 9.32 -3.86
N VAL A 233 -12.42 9.64 -5.01
CA VAL A 233 -11.72 10.92 -5.22
C VAL A 233 -12.50 11.78 -6.20
N ALA A 234 -12.79 13.02 -5.82
CA ALA A 234 -13.47 13.98 -6.69
C ALA A 234 -12.49 14.60 -7.70
N GLU A 235 -12.77 14.47 -8.99
CA GLU A 235 -12.08 15.23 -10.04
C GLU A 235 -12.68 16.66 -10.13
N PRO A 236 -11.91 17.73 -10.48
CA PRO A 236 -10.51 17.80 -10.89
C PRO A 236 -9.52 17.91 -9.72
N ILE A 237 -8.39 17.20 -9.82
CA ILE A 237 -7.39 17.09 -8.75
C ILE A 237 -6.39 18.25 -8.90
N GLY A 238 -6.51 19.28 -8.05
CA GLY A 238 -5.54 20.38 -7.94
C GLY A 238 -4.39 20.05 -7.00
N LEU A 239 -3.83 21.06 -6.33
CA LEU A 239 -2.82 20.88 -5.28
C LEU A 239 -3.41 20.39 -3.95
N ILE A 240 -4.74 20.48 -3.79
CA ILE A 240 -5.50 19.87 -2.68
C ILE A 240 -6.37 18.74 -3.27
N ALA A 241 -6.06 17.50 -2.93
CA ALA A 241 -6.91 16.36 -3.26
C ALA A 241 -8.13 16.30 -2.33
N ARG A 242 -9.28 15.93 -2.89
CA ARG A 242 -10.58 15.84 -2.21
C ARG A 242 -11.08 14.42 -2.32
N ALA A 243 -11.24 13.73 -1.20
CA ALA A 243 -11.57 12.32 -1.22
C ALA A 243 -12.51 11.91 -0.08
N ILE A 244 -13.24 10.81 -0.27
CA ILE A 244 -13.92 10.07 0.78
C ILE A 244 -13.09 8.84 1.06
N VAL A 245 -12.57 8.73 2.28
CA VAL A 245 -11.74 7.62 2.74
C VAL A 245 -12.38 7.07 4.00
N GLN A 246 -12.78 5.80 3.96
CA GLN A 246 -13.41 5.11 5.12
C GLN A 246 -14.58 5.90 5.74
N GLY A 247 -15.43 6.49 4.88
CA GLY A 247 -16.59 7.28 5.31
C GLY A 247 -16.27 8.66 5.88
N ARG A 248 -15.06 9.18 5.67
CA ARG A 248 -14.66 10.53 6.05
C ARG A 248 -14.28 11.34 4.82
N ALA A 249 -14.71 12.59 4.76
CA ALA A 249 -14.25 13.53 3.74
C ALA A 249 -12.89 14.10 4.14
N VAL A 250 -11.89 13.90 3.27
CA VAL A 250 -10.48 14.24 3.47
C VAL A 250 -10.07 15.33 2.49
N LEU A 251 -9.37 16.33 3.00
CA LEU A 251 -8.59 17.30 2.23
C LEU A 251 -7.12 16.93 2.36
N HIS A 252 -6.46 16.62 1.25
CA HIS A 252 -5.06 16.18 1.28
C HIS A 252 -4.19 17.08 0.39
N PRO A 253 -3.37 17.97 0.96
CA PRO A 253 -2.39 18.74 0.19
C PRO A 253 -1.35 17.80 -0.43
N LEU A 254 -1.15 17.93 -1.74
CA LEU A 254 -0.29 17.05 -2.54
C LEU A 254 1.18 17.50 -2.59
N TYR A 255 1.59 18.43 -1.73
CA TYR A 255 2.92 19.05 -1.73
C TYR A 255 3.62 18.93 -0.36
N LEU A 256 3.04 18.20 0.60
CA LEU A 256 3.65 18.01 1.91
C LEU A 256 4.88 17.08 1.84
N PRO A 257 5.96 17.35 2.59
CA PRO A 257 7.13 16.48 2.60
C PRO A 257 6.83 15.02 2.94
N ALA A 258 7.72 14.13 2.49
CA ALA A 258 7.55 12.68 2.51
C ALA A 258 7.60 12.10 3.94
N GLY A 259 6.50 12.24 4.69
CA GLY A 259 6.34 11.63 6.02
C GLY A 259 5.12 10.71 6.17
N HIS A 260 4.18 10.73 5.22
CA HIS A 260 2.97 9.91 5.28
C HIS A 260 2.72 9.19 3.94
N PRO A 261 2.75 7.85 3.92
CA PRO A 261 2.57 7.09 2.69
C PRO A 261 1.12 7.03 2.18
N GLY A 262 0.14 7.62 2.87
CA GLY A 262 -1.28 7.55 2.50
C GLY A 262 -2.14 8.73 2.95
N TRP A 263 -3.47 8.57 2.83
CA TRP A 263 -4.45 9.60 3.16
C TRP A 263 -4.38 10.05 4.63
N ARG A 264 -4.45 11.36 4.86
CA ARG A 264 -4.50 11.94 6.21
C ARG A 264 -5.94 11.95 6.73
N VAL A 265 -6.34 10.89 7.45
CA VAL A 265 -7.70 10.72 7.98
C VAL A 265 -7.98 11.45 9.31
N HIS A 266 -6.98 12.08 9.92
CA HIS A 266 -7.15 12.87 11.15
C HIS A 266 -7.66 14.30 10.87
N ASP A 267 -7.37 14.84 9.69
CA ASP A 267 -7.92 16.12 9.21
C ASP A 267 -9.13 15.89 8.31
N ALA A 268 -10.08 15.10 8.80
CA ALA A 268 -11.22 14.64 8.02
C ALA A 268 -12.56 14.98 8.67
N LEU A 269 -13.53 15.33 7.84
CA LEU A 269 -14.93 15.49 8.24
C LEU A 269 -15.62 14.14 8.23
N ASP A 270 -16.00 13.64 9.40
CA ASP A 270 -16.75 12.39 9.54
C ASP A 270 -18.16 12.51 8.94
N LEU A 271 -18.50 11.68 7.95
CA LEU A 271 -19.80 11.68 7.29
C LEU A 271 -20.91 10.99 8.12
N ARG A 272 -20.57 10.41 9.28
CA ARG A 272 -21.49 9.71 10.20
C ARG A 272 -22.28 8.60 9.51
N LEU A 273 -21.58 7.79 8.71
CA LEU A 273 -22.21 6.70 7.99
C LEU A 273 -22.63 5.59 8.96
N PRO A 274 -23.81 4.99 8.78
CA PRO A 274 -24.22 3.83 9.56
C PRO A 274 -23.24 2.67 9.33
N ARG A 275 -22.89 1.98 10.41
CA ARG A 275 -22.09 0.74 10.32
C ARG A 275 -22.93 -0.29 9.57
N THR A 276 -22.50 -0.63 8.37
CA THR A 276 -23.22 -1.57 7.52
C THR A 276 -22.26 -2.68 7.09
N SER A 277 -22.65 -3.94 7.29
CA SER A 277 -21.91 -5.09 6.77
C SER A 277 -22.22 -5.22 5.28
N LEU A 278 -21.20 -5.10 4.43
CA LEU A 278 -21.35 -5.23 2.98
C LEU A 278 -21.12 -6.70 2.61
N ARG A 279 -22.20 -7.47 2.45
CA ARG A 279 -22.13 -8.90 2.05
C ARG A 279 -22.41 -9.13 0.57
N THR A 280 -23.25 -8.29 -0.03
CA THR A 280 -23.50 -8.26 -1.48
C THR A 280 -23.70 -6.83 -1.97
N PRO A 281 -23.49 -6.53 -3.27
CA PRO A 281 -23.78 -5.20 -3.80
C PRO A 281 -25.23 -4.77 -3.60
N ALA A 282 -26.20 -5.68 -3.77
CA ALA A 282 -27.61 -5.37 -3.53
C ALA A 282 -27.90 -5.03 -2.06
N SER A 283 -27.30 -5.74 -1.10
CA SER A 283 -27.44 -5.40 0.32
C SER A 283 -26.82 -4.05 0.71
N ALA A 284 -25.91 -3.54 -0.12
CA ALA A 284 -25.21 -2.28 0.11
C ALA A 284 -26.00 -1.07 -0.39
N GLU A 285 -27.04 -1.25 -1.21
CA GLU A 285 -27.79 -0.16 -1.86
C GLU A 285 -28.30 0.90 -0.87
N PRO A 286 -28.96 0.57 0.26
CA PRO A 286 -29.37 1.59 1.22
C PRO A 286 -28.19 2.39 1.78
N ALA A 287 -27.09 1.72 2.11
CA ALA A 287 -25.89 2.38 2.63
C ALA A 287 -25.23 3.27 1.57
N MET A 288 -25.25 2.89 0.30
CA MET A 288 -24.73 3.70 -0.81
C MET A 288 -25.58 4.95 -1.06
N HIS A 289 -26.90 4.85 -0.93
CA HIS A 289 -27.78 6.03 -0.99
C HIS A 289 -27.53 6.98 0.19
N HIS A 290 -27.37 6.44 1.41
CA HIS A 290 -26.97 7.24 2.58
C HIS A 290 -25.60 7.90 2.41
N LEU A 291 -24.63 7.17 1.85
CA LEU A 291 -23.32 7.72 1.51
C LEU A 291 -23.45 8.86 0.49
N ALA A 292 -24.18 8.65 -0.60
CA ALA A 292 -24.36 9.66 -1.63
C ALA A 292 -25.02 10.93 -1.07
N GLU A 293 -26.03 10.76 -0.21
CA GLU A 293 -26.67 11.88 0.48
C GLU A 293 -25.71 12.59 1.43
N ALA A 294 -24.93 11.87 2.23
CA ALA A 294 -23.94 12.48 3.12
C ALA A 294 -22.83 13.21 2.34
N ILE A 295 -22.42 12.68 1.19
CA ILE A 295 -21.48 13.36 0.30
C ILE A 295 -22.11 14.66 -0.22
N ARG A 296 -23.35 14.63 -0.72
CA ARG A 296 -24.04 15.82 -1.22
C ARG A 296 -24.25 16.88 -0.14
N SER A 297 -24.74 16.48 1.03
CA SER A 297 -25.17 17.42 2.06
C SER A 297 -24.03 17.91 2.95
N ARG A 298 -22.90 17.20 3.01
CA ARG A 298 -21.78 17.55 3.91
C ARG A 298 -20.43 17.62 3.21
N ALA A 299 -20.03 16.59 2.47
CA ALA A 299 -18.70 16.55 1.86
C ALA A 299 -18.53 17.60 0.75
N LEU A 300 -19.49 17.73 -0.16
CA LEU A 300 -19.40 18.69 -1.26
C LEU A 300 -19.36 20.15 -0.79
N PRO A 301 -20.21 20.60 0.17
CA PRO A 301 -20.06 21.93 0.76
C PRO A 301 -18.69 22.14 1.40
N HIS A 302 -18.19 21.15 2.13
CA HIS A 302 -16.87 21.20 2.75
C HIS A 302 -15.75 21.32 1.72
N PHE A 303 -15.81 20.55 0.64
CA PHE A 303 -14.88 20.61 -0.48
C PHE A 303 -14.97 21.90 -1.28
N ALA A 304 -16.16 22.49 -1.40
CA ALA A 304 -16.34 23.78 -2.04
C ALA A 304 -15.70 24.90 -1.21
N ALA A 305 -15.86 24.85 0.12
CA ALA A 305 -15.29 25.85 1.03
C ALA A 305 -13.76 25.74 1.15
N TYR A 306 -13.21 24.52 1.20
CA TYR A 306 -11.83 24.30 1.64
C TYR A 306 -10.97 23.49 0.65
N GLY A 307 -11.51 23.12 -0.51
CA GLY A 307 -10.81 22.31 -1.52
C GLY A 307 -9.86 23.07 -2.44
N THR A 308 -9.59 24.35 -2.16
CA THR A 308 -8.61 25.20 -2.86
C THR A 308 -7.46 25.51 -1.91
N LEU A 309 -6.31 26.00 -2.42
CA LEU A 309 -5.21 26.43 -1.54
C LEU A 309 -5.68 27.50 -0.52
N ALA A 310 -6.40 28.53 -1.00
CA ALA A 310 -6.91 29.58 -0.13
C ALA A 310 -7.92 29.05 0.90
N GLY A 311 -8.88 28.23 0.48
CA GLY A 311 -9.84 27.63 1.40
C GLY A 311 -9.15 26.68 2.41
N TYR A 312 -8.10 25.97 1.98
CA TYR A 312 -7.36 25.08 2.87
C TYR A 312 -6.60 25.85 3.96
N VAL A 313 -6.08 27.05 3.65
CA VAL A 313 -5.54 27.96 4.68
C VAL A 313 -6.59 28.30 5.74
N ASP A 314 -7.81 28.66 5.33
CA ASP A 314 -8.90 28.97 6.25
C ASP A 314 -9.30 27.75 7.10
N HIS A 315 -9.28 26.56 6.49
CA HIS A 315 -9.51 25.30 7.20
C HIS A 315 -8.46 25.05 8.29
N CYS A 316 -7.18 25.24 7.97
CA CYS A 316 -6.08 25.08 8.92
C CYS A 316 -6.16 26.10 10.06
N ARG A 317 -6.47 27.37 9.76
CA ARG A 317 -6.64 28.45 10.76
C ARG A 317 -7.72 28.14 11.78
N ALA A 318 -8.83 27.52 11.38
CA ALA A 318 -9.88 27.11 12.30
C ALA A 318 -9.42 26.07 13.34
N GLY A 319 -8.29 25.39 13.09
CA GLY A 319 -7.66 24.44 14.01
C GLY A 319 -6.28 24.89 14.51
N ALA A 320 -6.03 26.20 14.65
CA ALA A 320 -4.72 26.78 14.96
C ALA A 320 -4.03 26.27 16.25
N SER A 321 -4.72 25.52 17.11
CA SER A 321 -4.12 24.84 18.27
C SER A 321 -3.39 23.52 17.92
N ASP A 322 -3.56 23.02 16.70
CA ASP A 322 -2.92 21.82 16.18
C ASP A 322 -1.63 22.19 15.39
N PRO A 323 -0.44 21.74 15.84
CA PRO A 323 0.82 22.05 15.18
C PRO A 323 0.89 21.48 13.74
N TYR A 324 0.21 20.37 13.43
CA TYR A 324 0.21 19.83 12.05
C TYR A 324 -0.60 20.70 11.10
N ARG A 325 -1.69 21.31 11.59
CA ARG A 325 -2.49 22.25 10.81
C ARG A 325 -1.74 23.56 10.60
N LEU A 326 -1.05 24.05 11.62
CA LEU A 326 -0.24 25.26 11.49
C LEU A 326 0.94 25.06 10.52
N HIS A 327 1.57 23.88 10.55
CA HIS A 327 2.57 23.50 9.56
C HIS A 327 1.98 23.44 8.14
N ALA A 328 0.85 22.75 7.97
CA ALA A 328 0.18 22.65 6.67
C ALA A 328 -0.29 24.03 6.16
N GLN A 329 -0.72 24.92 7.06
CA GLN A 329 -1.04 26.32 6.75
C GLN A 329 0.18 27.03 6.18
N ALA A 330 1.32 26.99 6.88
CA ALA A 330 2.54 27.63 6.44
C ALA A 330 2.95 27.19 5.03
N LEU A 331 3.01 25.88 4.77
CA LEU A 331 3.39 25.38 3.44
C LEU A 331 2.40 25.76 2.34
N THR A 332 1.12 25.90 2.69
CA THR A 332 0.09 26.38 1.75
C THR A 332 0.24 27.87 1.48
N GLU A 333 0.61 28.67 2.49
CA GLU A 333 0.92 30.10 2.35
C GLU A 333 2.16 30.33 1.48
N ILE A 334 3.19 29.46 1.55
CA ILE A 334 4.33 29.47 0.61
C ILE A 334 3.85 29.27 -0.84
N LEU A 335 2.97 28.31 -1.08
CA LEU A 335 2.44 28.06 -2.43
C LEU A 335 1.59 29.22 -2.97
N LEU A 336 0.95 29.97 -2.08
CA LEU A 336 0.18 31.18 -2.40
C LEU A 336 1.04 32.44 -2.48
N GLU A 337 2.38 32.33 -2.35
CA GLU A 337 3.33 33.45 -2.34
C GLU A 337 3.08 34.46 -1.21
N ARG A 338 2.43 34.00 -0.13
CA ARG A 338 2.19 34.77 1.10
C ARG A 338 3.32 34.54 2.10
N PHE A 339 4.55 34.91 1.72
CA PHE A 339 5.76 34.51 2.44
C PHE A 339 5.85 35.05 3.88
N ASP A 340 5.39 36.28 4.11
CA ASP A 340 5.37 36.87 5.47
C ASP A 340 4.40 36.11 6.39
N ASP A 341 3.22 35.74 5.88
CA ASP A 341 2.26 34.93 6.61
C ASP A 341 2.83 33.53 6.91
N ALA A 342 3.49 32.92 5.91
CA ALA A 342 4.13 31.62 6.07
C ALA A 342 5.22 31.66 7.16
N LEU A 343 6.07 32.69 7.18
CA LEU A 343 7.07 32.89 8.22
C LEU A 343 6.40 33.03 9.60
N SER A 344 5.36 33.86 9.71
CA SER A 344 4.61 34.00 10.97
C SER A 344 4.00 32.68 11.45
N SER A 345 3.48 31.85 10.53
CA SER A 345 2.93 30.53 10.83
C SER A 345 4.02 29.55 11.31
N LEU A 346 5.21 29.56 10.69
CA LEU A 346 6.36 28.73 11.10
C LEU A 346 6.94 29.15 12.45
N ASP A 347 6.99 30.45 12.74
CA ASP A 347 7.41 30.96 14.05
C ASP A 347 6.40 30.58 15.13
N GLY A 348 5.10 30.70 14.84
CA GLY A 348 4.02 30.24 15.73
C GLY A 348 4.10 28.74 16.01
N LEU A 349 4.41 27.92 15.00
CA LEU A 349 4.62 26.48 15.15
C LEU A 349 5.82 26.18 16.06
N THR A 350 6.94 26.87 15.85
CA THR A 350 8.14 26.72 16.68
C THR A 350 7.84 27.07 18.14
N ALA A 351 7.14 28.18 18.38
CA ALA A 351 6.71 28.59 19.72
C ALA A 351 5.74 27.58 20.38
N MET A 352 4.92 26.89 19.58
CA MET A 352 3.99 25.87 20.09
C MET A 352 4.69 24.54 20.42
N VAL A 353 5.67 24.12 19.61
CA VAL A 353 6.32 22.82 19.75
C VAL A 353 7.49 22.86 20.74
N ALA A 354 8.26 23.93 20.81
CA ALA A 354 9.45 24.02 21.66
C ALA A 354 9.16 23.78 23.16
N PRO A 355 8.12 24.37 23.79
CA PRO A 355 7.77 24.09 25.19
C PRO A 355 7.33 22.64 25.39
N ARG A 356 6.57 22.07 24.44
CA ARG A 356 6.06 20.68 24.49
C ARG A 356 7.18 19.64 24.40
N LEU A 357 8.31 19.99 23.79
CA LEU A 357 9.52 19.16 23.77
C LEU A 357 10.31 19.25 25.09
N HIS A 358 10.20 20.36 25.84
CA HIS A 358 10.95 20.61 27.07
C HIS A 358 10.24 20.13 28.35
N GLU A 359 8.91 20.16 28.40
CA GLU A 359 8.17 19.94 29.65
C GLU A 359 7.89 18.46 30.00
N GLY A 360 8.08 17.51 29.08
CA GLY A 360 7.79 16.08 29.34
C GLY A 360 6.32 15.76 29.70
N THR A 361 5.44 16.77 29.73
CA THR A 361 4.00 16.70 29.94
C THR A 361 3.33 16.29 28.63
N ARG A 362 2.97 15.01 28.59
CA ARG A 362 2.58 14.26 27.39
C ARG A 362 1.17 14.66 26.94
N PRO A 363 0.98 15.26 25.75
CA PRO A 363 -0.33 15.22 25.11
C PRO A 363 -0.65 13.76 24.76
N ALA A 364 -1.82 13.26 25.14
CA ALA A 364 -2.27 11.95 24.71
C ALA A 364 -2.34 11.91 23.17
N GLY A 365 -1.60 10.99 22.54
CA GLY A 365 -1.70 10.72 21.09
C GLY A 365 -0.63 11.35 20.19
N LEU A 366 0.27 12.19 20.70
CA LEU A 366 1.37 12.78 19.91
C LEU A 366 2.73 12.28 20.42
N GLY A 367 3.30 11.30 19.70
CA GLY A 367 4.61 10.76 20.06
C GLY A 367 5.73 11.82 19.90
N PRO A 368 6.70 11.91 20.84
CA PRO A 368 7.73 12.95 20.84
C PRO A 368 8.59 12.99 19.57
N ALA A 369 8.85 11.83 18.95
CA ALA A 369 9.56 11.75 17.68
C ALA A 369 8.89 12.58 16.57
N ARG A 370 7.55 12.53 16.49
CA ARG A 370 6.81 13.25 15.43
C ARG A 370 6.75 14.76 15.65
N LEU A 371 6.85 15.23 16.89
CA LEU A 371 6.95 16.65 17.19
C LEU A 371 8.36 17.18 16.91
N THR A 372 9.40 16.38 17.18
CA THR A 372 10.77 16.69 16.80
C THR A 372 10.93 16.79 15.28
N ASP A 373 10.38 15.83 14.53
CA ASP A 373 10.41 15.84 13.06
C ASP A 373 9.70 17.08 12.51
N LEU A 374 8.53 17.40 13.06
CA LEU A 374 7.75 18.58 12.68
C LEU A 374 8.48 19.90 12.96
N ALA A 375 9.19 20.00 14.09
CA ALA A 375 10.00 21.17 14.42
C ALA A 375 11.22 21.33 13.50
N ALA A 376 11.88 20.22 13.17
CA ALA A 376 13.01 20.22 12.22
C ALA A 376 12.55 20.62 10.81
N GLU A 377 11.37 20.15 10.39
CA GLU A 377 10.75 20.51 9.12
C GLU A 377 10.37 22.00 9.10
N ALA A 378 9.81 22.53 10.19
CA ALA A 378 9.51 23.95 10.32
C ALA A 378 10.75 24.84 10.19
N ASP A 379 11.84 24.48 10.89
CA ASP A 379 13.10 25.21 10.80
C ASP A 379 13.73 25.14 9.40
N HIS A 380 13.63 23.98 8.75
CA HIS A 380 14.07 23.82 7.36
C HIS A 380 13.34 24.80 6.44
N TRP A 381 12.01 24.84 6.47
CA TRP A 381 11.23 25.75 5.62
C TRP A 381 11.45 27.22 5.95
N ARG A 382 11.64 27.56 7.22
CA ARG A 382 11.97 28.93 7.65
C ARG A 382 13.30 29.39 7.06
N ARG A 383 14.35 28.57 7.12
CA ARG A 383 15.64 28.86 6.49
C ARG A 383 15.53 28.96 4.97
N ARG A 384 14.80 28.01 4.35
CA ARG A 384 14.62 27.99 2.90
C ARG A 384 13.92 29.26 2.38
N LEU A 385 12.91 29.74 3.10
CA LEU A 385 12.22 31.00 2.81
C LEU A 385 13.14 32.22 2.94
N ALA A 386 13.97 32.26 3.97
CA ALA A 386 14.92 33.37 4.16
C ALA A 386 16.01 33.41 3.06
N GLU A 387 16.40 32.26 2.53
CA GLU A 387 17.41 32.14 1.48
C GLU A 387 16.85 32.48 0.09
N ASP A 388 15.72 31.86 -0.29
CA ASP A 388 15.07 32.08 -1.59
C ASP A 388 13.60 31.61 -1.55
N PRO A 389 12.64 32.55 -1.41
CA PRO A 389 11.22 32.24 -1.28
C PRO A 389 10.61 31.49 -2.47
N LEU A 390 11.02 31.84 -3.70
CA LEU A 390 10.49 31.21 -4.92
C LEU A 390 11.03 29.80 -5.09
N GLY A 391 12.27 29.54 -4.71
CA GLY A 391 12.79 28.18 -4.70
C GLY A 391 12.18 27.32 -3.58
N ALA A 392 11.79 27.89 -2.44
CA ALA A 392 11.00 27.17 -1.43
C ALA A 392 9.67 26.66 -2.02
N GLN A 393 8.99 27.51 -2.79
CA GLN A 393 7.77 27.14 -3.53
C GLN A 393 8.04 26.03 -4.55
N ALA A 394 9.13 26.14 -5.31
CA ALA A 394 9.53 25.14 -6.30
C ALA A 394 9.82 23.77 -5.65
N ASP A 395 10.48 23.74 -4.50
CA ASP A 395 10.79 22.53 -3.75
C ASP A 395 9.52 21.81 -3.26
N LEU A 396 8.50 22.56 -2.83
CA LEU A 396 7.19 22.00 -2.48
C LEU A 396 6.49 21.39 -3.71
N LEU A 397 6.50 22.10 -4.85
CA LEU A 397 5.87 21.63 -6.09
C LEU A 397 6.58 20.38 -6.66
N ALA A 398 7.89 20.26 -6.49
CA ALA A 398 8.66 19.10 -6.93
C ALA A 398 8.18 17.79 -6.27
N ASN A 399 7.57 17.86 -5.09
CA ASN A 399 7.02 16.70 -4.38
C ASN A 399 5.65 16.22 -4.92
N VAL A 400 4.95 17.04 -5.72
CA VAL A 400 3.58 16.75 -6.17
C VAL A 400 3.46 15.48 -7.01
N PRO A 401 4.33 15.22 -8.01
CA PRO A 401 4.24 13.99 -8.80
C PRO A 401 4.43 12.73 -7.94
N ALA A 402 5.36 12.77 -6.98
CA ALA A 402 5.61 11.65 -6.07
C ALA A 402 4.41 11.37 -5.16
N GLN A 403 3.77 12.41 -4.63
CA GLN A 403 2.55 12.26 -3.82
C GLN A 403 1.37 11.73 -4.61
N ARG A 404 1.16 12.25 -5.82
CA ARG A 404 0.14 11.71 -6.72
C ARG A 404 0.36 10.23 -6.99
N ARG A 405 1.61 9.80 -7.24
CA ARG A 405 1.93 8.38 -7.41
C ARG A 405 1.62 7.54 -6.17
N ARG A 406 1.97 8.02 -4.98
CA ARG A 406 1.69 7.31 -3.71
C ARG A 406 0.20 7.13 -3.46
N LEU A 407 -0.61 8.15 -3.80
CA LEU A 407 -2.06 8.14 -3.63
C LEU A 407 -2.82 7.50 -4.81
N GLY A 408 -2.12 6.93 -5.80
CA GLY A 408 -2.76 6.34 -6.99
C GLY A 408 -3.48 7.36 -7.89
N LEU A 409 -3.16 8.65 -7.77
CA LEU A 409 -3.82 9.72 -8.52
C LEU A 409 -3.22 9.90 -9.92
N PRO A 410 -4.03 10.31 -10.92
CA PRO A 410 -3.56 10.68 -12.25
C PRO A 410 -2.43 11.71 -12.21
N GLN A 411 -1.46 11.59 -13.13
CA GLN A 411 -0.29 12.48 -13.18
C GLN A 411 -0.58 13.84 -13.84
N SER A 412 -1.65 13.97 -14.64
CA SER A 412 -1.97 15.20 -15.38
C SER A 412 -2.58 16.30 -14.49
N PHE A 413 -2.05 17.51 -14.61
CA PHE A 413 -2.76 18.73 -14.18
C PHE A 413 -3.84 19.05 -15.23
N PRO A 414 -5.08 19.40 -14.85
CA PRO A 414 -5.82 20.32 -15.70
C PRO A 414 -4.99 21.61 -15.79
N HIS A 415 -4.83 22.16 -16.99
CA HIS A 415 -4.03 23.36 -17.28
C HIS A 415 -4.15 24.47 -16.21
N PRO A 416 -3.09 25.27 -16.00
CA PRO A 416 -3.14 26.37 -15.06
C PRO A 416 -4.29 27.30 -15.42
N ILE A 417 -5.13 27.59 -14.42
CA ILE A 417 -6.07 28.70 -14.45
C ILE A 417 -5.19 29.95 -14.49
N SER A 418 -5.03 30.52 -15.67
CA SER A 418 -4.70 31.93 -15.81
C SER A 418 -5.91 32.71 -15.30
N GLY A 419 -5.74 33.34 -14.14
CA GLY A 419 -6.67 34.30 -13.55
C GLY A 419 -5.86 35.36 -12.84
#